data_AF-A0A9E3XRG2-F1
#
_entry.id   AF-A0A9E3XRG2-F1
#
_cell.length_a   1.000
_cell.length_b   1.000
_cell.length_c   1.000
_cell.angle_alpha   90.00
_cell.angle_beta   90.00
_cell.angle_gamma   90.00
#
_symmetry.space_group_name_H-M   'P 1'
#
loop_
_entity.id
_entity.type
_entity.pdbx_description
1 polymer ?
#
loop_
_entity_poly.entity_id
_entity_poly.type
_entity_poly.pdbx_seq_one_letter_code
_entity_poly.pdbx_strand_id
1 'polypeptide(L)'
;MISLLANIPTIDPQVAARTFGDLLGVDDPQLFLLSFGAVLARILGFMVVAPFFGGMNIPMTARVGFSVILTAVTVPYAEGSVGPALVRELSGGGAFDYILLLANQVLVGLFLGFCASLVFYAVESAGRIIDTQRGSNMTDIVAPMTGERTSPTGQFLMMTALMVLLVSGLHMEMIGGLLNSFKVFPPTLGLEWLGDPLHASADHPQLEGTIATFAQMTGDSLLLTLQIAAPAMITLMLTDVLLGIINRGAPQVNVFALSQVIKGPIGIAALMIALLPTWNYLRDHAIPTITNGDHSITAVAEKMQASDTEARVVQRQEAKEREKQQQLPGSAGEVS
;
A
#
# COMPACT_ATOMS: atom_id res chain seq x y z
N MET A 1 45.83 -15.48 10.42
CA MET A 1 44.40 -15.19 10.13
C MET A 1 44.11 -13.70 9.92
N ILE A 2 44.71 -12.78 10.68
CA ILE A 2 44.47 -11.33 10.52
C ILE A 2 45.14 -10.74 9.25
N SER A 3 46.27 -11.30 8.80
CA SER A 3 46.95 -10.83 7.58
C SER A 3 46.31 -11.31 6.26
N LEU A 4 45.34 -12.22 6.31
CA LEU A 4 44.68 -12.78 5.11
C LEU A 4 43.38 -12.05 4.74
N LEU A 5 42.83 -11.23 5.65
CA LEU A 5 41.67 -10.37 5.42
C LEU A 5 42.04 -8.98 4.88
N ALA A 6 43.32 -8.63 4.85
CA ALA A 6 43.81 -7.35 4.35
C ALA A 6 44.03 -7.33 2.81
N ASN A 7 43.87 -8.48 2.14
CA ASN A 7 44.16 -8.65 0.71
C ASN A 7 42.93 -9.01 -0.12
N ILE A 8 41.73 -8.72 0.39
CA ILE A 8 40.53 -8.72 -0.45
C ILE A 8 40.63 -7.41 -1.25
N PRO A 9 40.79 -7.44 -2.59
CA PRO A 9 40.79 -6.22 -3.37
C PRO A 9 39.49 -5.48 -3.05
N THR A 10 39.60 -4.25 -2.56
CA THR A 10 38.47 -3.34 -2.41
C THR A 10 37.81 -3.23 -3.78
N ILE A 11 36.72 -3.97 -3.98
CA ILE A 11 35.98 -3.91 -5.24
C ILE A 11 35.47 -2.48 -5.31
N ASP A 12 35.97 -1.74 -6.30
CA ASP A 12 35.53 -0.38 -6.56
C ASP A 12 34.00 -0.43 -6.73
N PRO A 13 33.22 0.31 -5.91
CA PRO A 13 31.76 0.28 -5.98
C PRO A 13 31.26 0.61 -7.40
N GLN A 14 32.05 1.35 -8.19
CA GLN A 14 31.74 1.65 -9.58
C GLN A 14 31.87 0.42 -10.51
N VAL A 15 32.80 -0.48 -10.22
CA VAL A 15 33.00 -1.72 -11.00
C VAL A 15 31.95 -2.76 -10.63
N ALA A 16 31.63 -2.89 -9.33
CA ALA A 16 30.53 -3.75 -8.88
C ALA A 16 29.19 -3.34 -9.51
N ALA A 17 28.92 -2.03 -9.58
CA ALA A 17 27.71 -1.50 -10.21
C ALA A 17 27.69 -1.78 -11.72
N ARG A 18 28.81 -1.62 -12.43
CA ARG A 18 28.94 -1.92 -13.87
C ARG A 18 28.72 -3.40 -14.18
N THR A 19 29.40 -4.30 -13.46
CA THR A 19 29.28 -5.74 -13.70
C THR A 19 27.90 -6.29 -13.35
N PHE A 20 27.21 -5.68 -12.38
CA PHE A 20 25.82 -6.03 -12.05
C PHE A 20 24.82 -5.44 -13.06
N GLY A 21 25.09 -4.24 -13.58
CA GLY A 21 24.32 -3.60 -14.66
C GLY A 21 24.40 -4.37 -15.98
N ASP A 22 25.60 -4.84 -16.35
CA ASP A 22 25.82 -5.68 -17.54
C ASP A 22 25.12 -7.05 -17.44
N LEU A 23 24.94 -7.57 -16.22
CA LEU A 23 24.23 -8.83 -15.96
C LEU A 23 22.70 -8.69 -16.04
N LEU A 24 22.17 -7.47 -15.82
CA LEU A 24 20.75 -7.14 -15.87
C LEU A 24 20.31 -6.42 -17.15
N GLY A 25 21.25 -6.09 -18.05
CA GLY A 25 20.97 -5.42 -19.33
C GLY A 25 20.68 -3.92 -19.18
N VAL A 26 21.32 -3.25 -18.22
CA VAL A 26 21.08 -1.84 -17.89
C VAL A 26 22.19 -0.94 -18.46
N ASP A 27 21.79 0.06 -19.25
CA ASP A 27 22.71 0.97 -19.98
C ASP A 27 23.53 1.89 -19.05
N ASP A 28 23.00 2.24 -17.87
CA ASP A 28 23.63 3.15 -16.89
C ASP A 28 23.59 2.61 -15.44
N PRO A 29 24.68 2.02 -14.93
CA PRO A 29 24.70 1.38 -13.60
C PRO A 29 24.57 2.36 -12.44
N GLN A 30 24.91 3.64 -12.65
CA GLN A 30 24.74 4.68 -11.63
C GLN A 30 23.26 5.07 -11.48
N LEU A 31 22.53 5.20 -12.58
CA LEU A 31 21.10 5.51 -12.58
C LEU A 31 20.28 4.36 -11.98
N PHE A 32 20.70 3.11 -12.24
CA PHE A 32 20.14 1.92 -11.59
C PHE A 32 20.28 1.98 -10.07
N LEU A 33 21.47 2.30 -9.55
CA LEU A 33 21.69 2.35 -8.10
C LEU A 33 20.87 3.45 -7.43
N LEU A 34 20.76 4.61 -8.08
CA LEU A 34 19.98 5.74 -7.56
C LEU A 34 18.47 5.46 -7.60
N SER A 35 17.97 4.86 -8.68
CA SER A 35 16.57 4.45 -8.77
C SER A 35 16.24 3.33 -7.77
N PHE A 36 17.16 2.38 -7.58
CA PHE A 36 17.04 1.35 -6.55
C PHE A 36 16.88 1.96 -5.15
N GLY A 37 17.72 2.93 -4.79
CA GLY A 37 17.63 3.61 -3.49
C GLY A 37 16.30 4.35 -3.30
N ALA A 38 15.82 5.06 -4.33
CA ALA A 38 14.54 5.77 -4.30
C ALA A 38 13.34 4.82 -4.14
N VAL A 39 13.32 3.72 -4.91
CA VAL A 39 12.26 2.70 -4.83
C VAL A 39 12.29 2.00 -3.48
N LEU A 40 13.48 1.65 -2.96
CA LEU A 40 13.66 1.05 -1.64
C LEU A 40 13.13 1.97 -0.53
N ALA A 41 13.45 3.26 -0.58
CA ALA A 41 12.99 4.24 0.41
C ALA A 41 11.46 4.30 0.50
N ARG A 42 10.76 4.29 -0.66
CA ARG A 42 9.29 4.28 -0.71
C ARG A 42 8.71 2.97 -0.17
N ILE A 43 9.25 1.83 -0.59
CA ILE A 43 8.79 0.51 -0.14
C ILE A 43 8.99 0.35 1.37
N LEU A 44 10.13 0.80 1.91
CA LEU A 44 10.39 0.79 3.35
C LEU A 44 9.40 1.67 4.11
N GLY A 45 9.12 2.88 3.65
CA GLY A 45 8.11 3.77 4.24
C GLY A 45 6.74 3.10 4.29
N PHE A 46 6.32 2.46 3.20
CA PHE A 46 5.05 1.73 3.12
C PHE A 46 5.00 0.55 4.11
N MET A 47 6.06 -0.26 4.15
CA MET A 47 6.15 -1.46 4.99
C MET A 47 6.16 -1.18 6.49
N VAL A 48 6.63 0.00 6.90
CA VAL A 48 6.63 0.41 8.31
C VAL A 48 5.21 0.64 8.83
N VAL A 49 4.31 1.17 8.01
CA VAL A 49 2.97 1.59 8.43
C VAL A 49 1.88 0.59 8.05
N ALA A 50 2.05 -0.15 6.95
CA ALA A 50 1.05 -1.09 6.47
C ALA A 50 0.84 -2.24 7.49
N PRO A 51 -0.39 -2.48 7.99
CA PRO A 51 -0.65 -3.39 9.11
C PRO A 51 -0.34 -4.86 8.80
N PHE A 52 -0.35 -5.25 7.53
CA PHE A 52 -0.04 -6.61 7.08
C PHE A 52 1.45 -6.98 7.27
N PHE A 53 2.36 -6.02 7.07
CA PHE A 53 3.81 -6.22 7.25
C PHE A 53 4.36 -5.55 8.52
N GLY A 54 3.60 -4.60 9.07
CA GLY A 54 3.92 -3.71 10.18
C GLY A 54 3.66 -4.29 11.57
N GLY A 55 2.88 -5.38 11.69
CA GLY A 55 2.49 -5.96 12.98
C GLY A 55 3.67 -6.32 13.88
N MET A 56 3.49 -6.16 15.20
CA MET A 56 4.49 -6.36 16.27
C MET A 56 5.16 -7.76 16.28
N ASN A 57 4.67 -8.68 15.46
CA ASN A 57 5.12 -10.07 15.39
C ASN A 57 6.20 -10.33 14.31
N ILE A 58 6.49 -9.39 13.41
CA ILE A 58 7.53 -9.55 12.39
C ILE A 58 8.80 -8.79 12.79
N PRO A 59 9.97 -9.45 12.92
CA PRO A 59 11.21 -8.77 13.27
C PRO A 59 11.62 -7.77 12.19
N MET A 60 12.13 -6.61 12.60
CA MET A 60 12.54 -5.53 11.69
C MET A 60 13.53 -5.99 10.61
N THR A 61 14.40 -6.95 10.94
CA THR A 61 15.37 -7.52 10.00
C THR A 61 14.70 -8.27 8.84
N ALA A 62 13.65 -9.04 9.12
CA ALA A 62 12.90 -9.75 8.08
C ALA A 62 12.13 -8.77 7.19
N ARG A 63 11.58 -7.70 7.78
CA ARG A 63 10.88 -6.64 7.03
C ARG A 63 11.81 -5.94 6.06
N VAL A 64 12.97 -5.49 6.52
CA VAL A 64 13.98 -4.84 5.65
C VAL A 64 14.47 -5.80 4.57
N GLY A 65 14.75 -7.07 4.92
CA GLY A 65 15.16 -8.09 3.95
C GLY A 65 14.10 -8.31 2.85
N PHE A 66 12.83 -8.40 3.24
CA PHE A 66 11.73 -8.53 2.29
C PHE A 66 11.57 -7.29 1.40
N SER A 67 11.71 -6.08 1.96
CA SER A 67 11.69 -4.83 1.19
C SER A 67 12.78 -4.80 0.13
N VAL A 68 14.00 -5.22 0.46
CA VAL A 68 15.13 -5.27 -0.49
C VAL A 68 14.83 -6.23 -1.65
N ILE A 69 14.29 -7.42 -1.35
CA ILE A 69 13.90 -8.40 -2.38
C ILE A 69 12.80 -7.82 -3.27
N LEU A 70 11.79 -7.21 -2.67
CA LEU A 70 10.68 -6.59 -3.40
C LEU A 70 11.17 -5.46 -4.29
N THR A 71 12.07 -4.60 -3.81
CA THR A 71 12.73 -3.55 -4.60
C THR A 71 13.48 -4.16 -5.78
N ALA A 72 14.30 -5.20 -5.57
CA ALA A 72 15.06 -5.82 -6.66
C ALA A 72 14.16 -6.36 -7.79
N VAL A 73 12.97 -6.88 -7.44
CA VAL A 73 11.99 -7.36 -8.42
C VAL A 73 11.24 -6.21 -9.11
N THR A 74 11.03 -5.09 -8.43
CA THR A 74 10.15 -4.01 -8.88
C THR A 74 10.87 -2.87 -9.61
N VAL A 75 12.15 -2.64 -9.33
CA VAL A 75 12.97 -1.58 -9.95
C VAL A 75 12.94 -1.64 -11.48
N PRO A 76 13.13 -2.81 -12.15
CA PRO A 76 13.08 -2.87 -13.62
C PRO A 76 11.74 -2.40 -14.21
N TYR A 77 10.63 -2.58 -13.47
CA TYR A 77 9.31 -2.12 -13.88
C TYR A 77 9.11 -0.62 -13.59
N ALA A 78 9.79 -0.09 -12.59
CA ALA A 78 9.72 1.31 -12.17
C ALA A 78 10.67 2.21 -12.96
N GLU A 79 11.73 1.68 -13.57
CA GLU A 79 12.76 2.44 -14.31
C GLU A 79 12.17 3.32 -15.41
N GLY A 80 11.16 2.85 -16.13
CA GLY A 80 10.48 3.63 -17.17
C GLY A 80 9.77 4.89 -16.67
N SER A 81 9.54 5.02 -15.36
CA SER A 81 8.92 6.22 -14.74
C SER A 81 9.86 6.95 -13.78
N VAL A 82 10.73 6.21 -13.08
CA VAL A 82 11.66 6.74 -12.07
C VAL A 82 12.92 7.33 -12.72
N GLY A 83 13.47 6.68 -13.74
CA GLY A 83 14.72 7.09 -14.39
C GLY A 83 14.67 8.52 -14.95
N PRO A 84 13.68 8.86 -15.80
CA PRO A 84 13.58 10.20 -16.37
C PRO A 84 13.37 11.31 -15.32
N ALA A 85 12.60 11.03 -14.27
CA ALA A 85 12.39 11.97 -13.17
C ALA A 85 13.69 12.22 -12.39
N LEU A 86 14.44 11.15 -12.10
CA LEU A 86 15.70 11.24 -11.38
C LEU A 86 16.75 12.02 -12.17
N VAL A 87 16.85 11.80 -13.48
CA VAL A 87 17.73 12.59 -14.36
C VAL A 87 17.36 14.06 -14.30
N ARG A 88 16.06 14.41 -14.39
CA ARG A 88 15.60 15.81 -14.34
C ARG A 88 15.97 16.52 -13.05
N GLU A 89 15.71 15.88 -11.91
CA GLU A 89 15.90 16.49 -10.59
C GLU A 89 17.36 16.53 -10.18
N LEU A 90 18.15 15.51 -10.50
CA LEU A 90 19.59 15.45 -10.15
C LEU A 90 20.49 16.15 -11.18
N SER A 91 19.96 16.61 -12.32
CA SER A 91 20.73 17.37 -13.33
C SER A 91 21.38 18.64 -12.77
N GLY A 92 20.85 19.21 -11.68
CA GLY A 92 21.37 20.41 -11.03
C GLY A 92 22.08 20.18 -9.69
N GLY A 93 22.14 18.94 -9.19
CA GLY A 93 22.18 18.69 -7.75
C GLY A 93 23.26 17.74 -7.24
N GLY A 94 23.90 18.11 -6.13
CA GLY A 94 24.89 17.30 -5.42
C GLY A 94 24.26 16.22 -4.52
N ALA A 95 25.08 15.56 -3.69
CA ALA A 95 24.63 14.49 -2.78
C ALA A 95 23.49 14.91 -1.82
N PHE A 96 23.34 16.20 -1.54
CA PHE A 96 22.27 16.74 -0.70
C PHE A 96 20.87 16.57 -1.33
N ASP A 97 20.76 16.78 -2.63
CA ASP A 97 19.49 16.70 -3.35
C ASP A 97 18.99 15.26 -3.42
N TYR A 98 19.90 14.30 -3.56
CA TYR A 98 19.56 12.89 -3.47
C TYR A 98 19.04 12.49 -2.08
N ILE A 99 19.64 13.00 -1.00
CA ILE A 99 19.14 12.74 0.37
C ILE A 99 17.73 13.30 0.55
N LEU A 100 17.48 14.51 0.05
CA LEU A 100 16.16 15.13 0.12
C LEU A 100 15.12 14.33 -0.68
N LEU A 101 15.47 13.86 -1.87
CA LEU A 101 14.64 12.99 -2.68
C LEU A 101 14.33 11.68 -1.96
N LEU A 102 15.31 11.03 -1.33
CA LEU A 102 15.08 9.83 -0.52
C LEU A 102 14.14 10.09 0.65
N ALA A 103 14.30 11.21 1.36
CA ALA A 103 13.41 11.58 2.44
C ALA A 103 11.95 11.75 1.94
N ASN A 104 11.78 12.37 0.77
CA ASN A 104 10.47 12.48 0.12
C ASN A 104 9.87 11.11 -0.22
N GLN A 105 10.67 10.20 -0.78
CA GLN A 105 10.21 8.83 -1.06
C GLN A 105 9.74 8.10 0.19
N VAL A 106 10.43 8.25 1.32
CA VAL A 106 9.98 7.71 2.61
C VAL A 106 8.64 8.32 3.00
N LEU A 107 8.46 9.63 2.89
CA LEU A 107 7.20 10.31 3.24
C LEU A 107 6.02 9.84 2.35
N VAL A 108 6.22 9.72 1.04
CA VAL A 108 5.20 9.17 0.13
C VAL A 108 4.87 7.73 0.50
N GLY A 109 5.89 6.91 0.79
CA GLY A 109 5.71 5.54 1.26
C GLY A 109 4.88 5.47 2.54
N LEU A 110 5.21 6.29 3.54
CA LEU A 110 4.48 6.40 4.81
C LEU A 110 3.02 6.82 4.58
N PHE A 111 2.79 7.80 3.70
CA PHE A 111 1.44 8.27 3.36
C PHE A 111 0.60 7.18 2.71
N LEU A 112 1.13 6.49 1.70
CA LEU A 112 0.43 5.37 1.05
C LEU A 112 0.16 4.23 2.03
N GLY A 113 1.14 3.92 2.89
CA GLY A 113 0.98 2.94 3.96
C GLY A 113 -0.15 3.33 4.91
N PHE A 114 -0.20 4.59 5.33
CA PHE A 114 -1.24 5.11 6.21
C PHE A 114 -2.63 5.03 5.57
N CYS A 115 -2.77 5.40 4.30
CA CYS A 115 -4.03 5.26 3.56
C CYS A 115 -4.50 3.81 3.52
N ALA A 116 -3.59 2.86 3.28
CA ALA A 116 -3.92 1.43 3.32
C ALA A 116 -4.30 0.96 4.73
N SER A 117 -3.71 1.54 5.78
CA SER A 117 -4.01 1.22 7.18
C SER A 117 -5.37 1.72 7.66
N LEU A 118 -5.97 2.74 7.02
CA LEU A 118 -7.23 3.35 7.47
C LEU A 118 -8.37 2.33 7.62
N VAL A 119 -8.51 1.39 6.68
CA VAL A 119 -9.56 0.35 6.73
C VAL A 119 -9.36 -0.56 7.93
N PHE A 120 -8.12 -0.93 8.23
CA PHE A 120 -7.79 -1.79 9.37
C PHE A 120 -8.01 -1.08 10.70
N TYR A 121 -7.59 0.19 10.79
CA TYR A 121 -7.85 1.01 11.97
C TYR A 121 -9.34 1.25 12.19
N ALA A 122 -10.14 1.39 11.13
CA ALA A 122 -11.59 1.50 11.23
C ALA A 122 -12.22 0.24 11.84
N VAL A 123 -11.84 -0.93 11.33
CA VAL A 123 -12.33 -2.23 11.81
C VAL A 123 -11.91 -2.49 13.27
N GLU A 124 -10.66 -2.22 13.61
CA GLU A 124 -10.15 -2.37 14.98
C GLU A 124 -10.82 -1.39 15.95
N SER A 125 -11.02 -0.13 15.52
CA SER A 125 -11.71 0.89 16.30
C SER A 125 -13.17 0.54 16.56
N ALA A 126 -13.85 -0.09 15.60
CA ALA A 126 -15.21 -0.58 15.80
C ALA A 126 -15.27 -1.61 16.94
N GLY A 127 -14.32 -2.55 16.97
CA GLY A 127 -14.18 -3.52 18.07
C GLY A 127 -13.88 -2.86 19.42
N ARG A 128 -13.04 -1.82 19.45
CA ARG A 128 -12.77 -1.02 20.66
C ARG A 128 -14.02 -0.34 21.20
N ILE A 129 -14.87 0.22 20.33
CA ILE A 129 -16.12 0.86 20.72
C ILE A 129 -17.08 -0.15 21.35
N ILE A 130 -17.18 -1.36 20.78
CA ILE A 130 -18.01 -2.44 21.32
C ILE A 130 -17.50 -2.89 22.70
N ASP A 131 -16.18 -3.07 22.84
CA ASP A 131 -15.55 -3.46 24.10
C ASP A 131 -15.75 -2.43 25.21
N THR A 132 -15.73 -1.15 24.84
CA THR A 132 -16.01 -0.06 25.77
C THR A 132 -17.47 -0.10 26.25
N GLN A 133 -18.44 -0.33 25.36
CA GLN A 133 -19.85 -0.37 25.76
C GLN A 133 -20.26 -1.62 26.54
N ARG A 134 -19.67 -2.78 26.23
CA ARG A 134 -19.93 -4.00 27.01
C ARG A 134 -19.22 -3.98 28.38
N GLY A 135 -18.33 -3.02 28.59
CA GLY A 135 -17.61 -2.82 29.86
C GLY A 135 -16.38 -3.70 30.04
N SER A 136 -15.86 -4.35 28.99
CA SER A 136 -14.65 -5.19 29.09
C SER A 136 -13.37 -4.37 29.29
N ASN A 137 -13.38 -3.10 28.87
CA ASN A 137 -12.21 -2.20 29.01
C ASN A 137 -12.24 -1.41 30.34
N MET A 138 -13.21 -1.65 31.23
CA MET A 138 -13.30 -0.94 32.51
C MET A 138 -12.13 -1.30 33.44
N THR A 139 -11.57 -2.50 33.32
CA THR A 139 -10.37 -2.95 34.04
C THR A 139 -9.14 -2.11 33.72
N ASP A 140 -9.01 -1.64 32.47
CA ASP A 140 -7.90 -0.79 32.02
C ASP A 140 -8.00 0.65 32.56
N ILE A 141 -9.20 1.09 32.93
CA ILE A 141 -9.45 2.40 33.55
C ILE A 141 -9.08 2.35 35.05
N VAL A 142 -9.25 1.20 35.70
CA VAL A 142 -9.05 1.03 37.14
C VAL A 142 -7.59 0.75 37.51
N ALA A 143 -6.80 0.10 36.66
CA ALA A 143 -5.38 -0.15 36.90
C ALA A 143 -4.55 0.00 35.61
N PRO A 144 -4.08 1.21 35.26
CA PRO A 144 -3.32 1.48 34.03
C PRO A 144 -1.87 0.96 34.05
N MET A 145 -1.48 0.15 35.03
CA MET A 145 -0.07 -0.16 35.34
C MET A 145 0.66 -0.96 34.26
N THR A 146 -0.04 -1.53 33.28
CA THR A 146 0.57 -2.30 32.16
C THR A 146 0.54 -1.58 30.81
N GLY A 147 -0.02 -0.36 30.71
CA GLY A 147 0.08 0.49 29.51
C GLY A 147 -0.61 -0.02 28.22
N GLU A 148 -0.93 -1.30 28.12
CA GLU A 148 -1.60 -1.90 26.96
C GLU A 148 -3.12 -1.93 27.16
N ARG A 149 -3.81 -0.90 26.66
CA ARG A 149 -5.27 -0.92 26.45
C ARG A 149 -5.59 -1.77 25.23
N THR A 150 -5.39 -3.07 25.34
CA THR A 150 -5.70 -4.01 24.27
C THR A 150 -7.18 -4.37 24.34
N SER A 151 -7.88 -4.14 23.24
CA SER A 151 -9.29 -4.52 23.08
C SER A 151 -9.32 -5.92 22.45
N PRO A 152 -9.77 -6.96 23.18
CA PRO A 152 -9.81 -8.31 22.63
C PRO A 152 -10.66 -8.40 21.35
N THR A 153 -11.79 -7.68 21.31
CA THR A 153 -12.67 -7.68 20.13
C THR A 153 -12.05 -6.87 18.99
N GLY A 154 -11.39 -5.74 19.28
CA GLY A 154 -10.65 -4.97 18.28
C GLY A 154 -9.53 -5.79 17.63
N GLN A 155 -8.75 -6.50 18.43
CA GLN A 155 -7.69 -7.38 17.95
C GLN A 155 -8.25 -8.57 17.13
N PHE A 156 -9.36 -9.17 17.58
CA PHE A 156 -10.04 -10.22 16.82
C PHE A 156 -10.52 -9.74 15.45
N LEU A 157 -11.15 -8.56 15.39
CA LEU A 157 -11.61 -7.97 14.13
C LEU A 157 -10.44 -7.57 13.22
N MET A 158 -9.36 -7.03 13.78
CA MET A 158 -8.11 -6.74 13.06
C MET A 158 -7.53 -8.01 12.43
N MET A 159 -7.40 -9.10 13.19
CA MET A 159 -6.92 -10.39 12.68
C MET A 159 -7.84 -10.95 11.60
N THR A 160 -9.15 -10.80 11.77
CA THR A 160 -10.14 -11.22 10.76
C THR A 160 -9.98 -10.42 9.47
N ALA A 161 -9.81 -9.10 9.54
CA ALA A 161 -9.58 -8.25 8.37
C ALA A 161 -8.28 -8.63 7.64
N LEU A 162 -7.21 -8.96 8.37
CA LEU A 162 -5.96 -9.45 7.77
C LEU A 162 -6.14 -10.80 7.08
N MET A 163 -6.93 -11.71 7.63
CA MET A 163 -7.26 -12.98 6.98
C MET A 163 -8.07 -12.77 5.70
N VAL A 164 -9.04 -11.85 5.72
CA VAL A 164 -9.79 -11.47 4.51
C VAL A 164 -8.86 -10.89 3.44
N LEU A 165 -7.91 -10.01 3.81
CA LEU A 165 -6.91 -9.45 2.90
C LEU A 165 -6.08 -10.55 2.21
N LEU A 166 -5.67 -11.56 2.98
CA LEU A 166 -4.87 -12.69 2.48
C LEU A 166 -5.67 -13.57 1.52
N VAL A 167 -6.87 -14.00 1.93
CA VAL A 167 -7.71 -14.92 1.15
C VAL A 167 -8.25 -14.28 -0.12
N SER A 168 -8.53 -12.98 -0.09
CA SER A 168 -9.04 -12.22 -1.25
C SER A 168 -7.98 -11.89 -2.30
N GLY A 169 -6.69 -12.12 -2.02
CA GLY A 169 -5.61 -11.71 -2.92
C GLY A 169 -5.31 -10.20 -2.93
N LEU A 170 -5.99 -9.40 -2.10
CA LEU A 170 -5.89 -7.94 -2.11
C LEU A 170 -4.48 -7.44 -1.75
N HIS A 171 -3.67 -8.26 -1.07
CA HIS A 171 -2.25 -7.99 -0.84
C HIS A 171 -1.44 -7.82 -2.14
N MET A 172 -1.79 -8.51 -3.23
CA MET A 172 -1.15 -8.34 -4.53
C MET A 172 -1.56 -7.03 -5.18
N GLU A 173 -2.83 -6.67 -5.08
CA GLU A 173 -3.34 -5.37 -5.55
C GLU A 173 -2.73 -4.19 -4.79
N MET A 174 -2.44 -4.35 -3.49
CA MET A 174 -1.70 -3.33 -2.72
C MET A 174 -0.29 -3.11 -3.27
N ILE A 175 0.42 -4.17 -3.67
CA ILE A 175 1.74 -4.08 -4.29
C ILE A 175 1.62 -3.46 -5.70
N GLY A 176 0.60 -3.84 -6.47
CA GLY A 176 0.31 -3.23 -7.77
C GLY A 176 0.00 -1.73 -7.67
N GLY A 177 -0.76 -1.33 -6.65
CA GLY A 177 -1.01 0.08 -6.32
C GLY A 177 0.27 0.83 -5.93
N LEU A 178 1.15 0.19 -5.15
CA LEU A 178 2.46 0.75 -4.80
C LEU A 178 3.34 0.98 -6.04
N LEU A 179 3.31 0.06 -7.01
CA LEU A 179 4.03 0.22 -8.28
C LEU A 179 3.45 1.32 -9.15
N ASN A 180 2.12 1.38 -9.27
CA ASN A 180 1.44 2.46 -10.01
C ASN A 180 1.62 3.82 -9.33
N SER A 181 1.92 3.87 -8.02
CA SER A 181 2.19 5.12 -7.32
C SER A 181 3.42 5.87 -7.87
N PHE A 182 4.37 5.21 -8.54
CA PHE A 182 5.51 5.89 -9.18
C PHE A 182 5.09 6.71 -10.40
N LYS A 183 3.95 6.39 -11.02
CA LYS A 183 3.38 7.17 -12.13
C LYS A 183 2.59 8.38 -11.63
N VAL A 184 1.88 8.22 -10.52
CA VAL A 184 1.05 9.28 -9.92
C VAL A 184 1.90 10.26 -9.11
N PHE A 185 2.84 9.74 -8.33
CA PHE A 185 3.78 10.49 -7.51
C PHE A 185 5.20 10.23 -8.03
N PRO A 186 5.65 10.95 -9.06
CA PRO A 186 7.02 10.83 -9.54
C PRO A 186 8.03 11.23 -8.46
N PRO A 187 9.27 10.71 -8.49
CA PRO A 187 10.32 11.14 -7.58
C PRO A 187 10.71 12.60 -7.84
N THR A 188 10.36 13.49 -6.91
CA THR A 188 10.70 14.92 -6.96
C THR A 188 11.45 15.35 -5.69
N LEU A 189 12.19 16.46 -5.78
CA LEU A 189 12.90 17.04 -4.64
C LEU A 189 11.95 17.68 -3.62
N GLY A 190 10.82 18.24 -4.08
CA GLY A 190 9.86 18.98 -3.27
C GLY A 190 8.61 18.20 -2.88
N LEU A 191 7.87 18.71 -1.90
CA LEU A 191 6.54 18.20 -1.49
C LEU A 191 5.43 18.62 -2.49
N GLU A 192 5.74 18.61 -3.79
CA GLU A 192 4.79 19.02 -4.85
C GLU A 192 3.52 18.17 -4.82
N TRP A 193 3.63 16.90 -4.40
CA TRP A 193 2.50 16.00 -4.20
C TRP A 193 1.53 16.42 -3.08
N LEU A 194 1.97 17.28 -2.15
CA LEU A 194 1.16 17.83 -1.07
C LEU A 194 0.43 19.13 -1.50
N GLY A 195 0.71 19.64 -2.69
CA GLY A 195 0.22 20.92 -3.19
C GLY A 195 1.18 22.07 -2.86
N ASP A 196 1.51 22.87 -3.87
CA ASP A 196 2.15 24.17 -3.65
C ASP A 196 1.07 25.19 -3.25
N PRO A 197 1.05 25.71 -2.00
CA PRO A 197 0.08 26.72 -1.61
C PRO A 197 0.28 28.07 -2.32
N LEU A 198 1.41 28.28 -3.01
CA LEU A 198 1.72 29.53 -3.71
C LEU A 198 1.43 29.50 -5.22
N HIS A 199 1.39 28.33 -5.84
CA HIS A 199 1.15 28.16 -7.28
C HIS A 199 -0.01 27.20 -7.53
N ALA A 200 -1.19 27.54 -7.02
CA ALA A 200 -2.46 27.08 -7.57
C ALA A 200 -2.68 27.69 -8.97
N SER A 201 -1.79 27.35 -9.91
CA SER A 201 -1.98 27.67 -11.32
C SER A 201 -2.91 26.61 -11.91
N ALA A 202 -3.93 27.09 -12.61
CA ALA A 202 -5.13 26.38 -13.08
C ALA A 202 -4.90 25.20 -14.06
N ASP A 203 -3.66 24.74 -14.23
CA ASP A 203 -3.25 23.82 -15.29
C ASP A 203 -2.96 22.39 -14.79
N HIS A 204 -2.96 22.14 -13.48
CA HIS A 204 -2.81 20.79 -12.89
C HIS A 204 -4.01 20.39 -12.00
N PRO A 205 -5.12 19.89 -12.59
CA PRO A 205 -6.34 19.50 -11.86
C PRO A 205 -6.19 18.25 -10.96
N GLN A 206 -5.00 17.67 -10.88
CA GLN A 206 -4.74 16.45 -10.10
C GLN A 206 -4.35 16.76 -8.63
N LEU A 207 -3.94 18.00 -8.34
CA LEU A 207 -3.27 18.37 -7.08
C LEU A 207 -4.24 18.80 -5.96
N GLU A 208 -5.37 19.44 -6.29
CA GLU A 208 -6.46 19.69 -5.32
C GLU A 208 -7.16 18.38 -4.88
N GLY A 209 -6.93 17.29 -5.61
CA GLY A 209 -7.49 15.97 -5.35
C GLY A 209 -6.88 15.27 -4.14
N THR A 210 -5.55 15.29 -3.93
CA THR A 210 -4.91 14.39 -2.94
C THR A 210 -5.37 14.63 -1.50
N ILE A 211 -5.37 15.89 -1.05
CA ILE A 211 -5.83 16.23 0.31
C ILE A 211 -7.34 15.98 0.46
N ALA A 212 -8.13 16.35 -0.57
CA ALA A 212 -9.57 16.14 -0.56
C ALA A 212 -9.93 14.64 -0.54
N THR A 213 -9.28 13.83 -1.38
CA THR A 213 -9.43 12.37 -1.42
C THR A 213 -8.97 11.74 -0.12
N PHE A 214 -7.87 12.19 0.48
CA PHE A 214 -7.43 11.72 1.79
C PHE A 214 -8.45 12.03 2.90
N ALA A 215 -9.01 13.25 2.90
CA ALA A 215 -10.06 13.64 3.83
C ALA A 215 -11.33 12.80 3.63
N GLN A 216 -11.71 12.51 2.37
CA GLN A 216 -12.82 11.62 2.04
C GLN A 216 -12.57 10.20 2.54
N MET A 217 -11.40 9.61 2.25
CA MET A 217 -11.02 8.28 2.73
C MET A 217 -11.05 8.19 4.26
N THR A 218 -10.59 9.24 4.94
CA THR A 218 -10.65 9.32 6.40
C THR A 218 -12.11 9.38 6.88
N GLY A 219 -12.96 10.18 6.24
CA GLY A 219 -14.39 10.24 6.51
C GLY A 219 -15.10 8.89 6.31
N ASP A 220 -14.79 8.20 5.21
CA ASP A 220 -15.32 6.87 4.89
C ASP A 220 -14.87 5.82 5.91
N SER A 221 -13.63 5.91 6.39
CA SER A 221 -13.11 5.02 7.44
C SER A 221 -13.85 5.21 8.78
N LEU A 222 -14.21 6.45 9.13
CA LEU A 222 -15.00 6.75 10.32
C LEU A 222 -16.45 6.23 10.14
N LEU A 223 -17.03 6.42 8.96
CA LEU A 223 -18.34 5.89 8.63
C LEU A 223 -18.34 4.35 8.73
N LEU A 224 -17.33 3.69 8.18
CA LEU A 224 -17.14 2.24 8.25
C LEU A 224 -17.04 1.76 9.70
N THR A 225 -16.27 2.48 10.53
CA THR A 225 -16.16 2.21 11.97
C THR A 225 -17.53 2.22 12.64
N LEU A 226 -18.32 3.27 12.39
CA LEU A 226 -19.66 3.41 12.96
C LEU A 226 -20.61 2.35 12.43
N GLN A 227 -20.57 2.01 11.14
CA GLN A 227 -21.43 0.98 10.55
C GLN A 227 -21.18 -0.40 11.15
N ILE A 228 -19.92 -0.78 11.36
CA ILE A 228 -19.55 -2.05 11.99
C ILE A 228 -19.97 -2.05 13.48
N ALA A 229 -19.76 -0.94 14.19
CA ALA A 229 -20.10 -0.84 15.61
C ALA A 229 -21.62 -0.68 15.86
N ALA A 230 -22.37 -0.06 14.94
CA ALA A 230 -23.77 0.33 15.11
C ALA A 230 -24.70 -0.79 15.60
N PRO A 231 -24.77 -1.99 14.99
CA PRO A 231 -25.70 -3.02 15.42
C PRO A 231 -25.45 -3.49 16.87
N ALA A 232 -24.18 -3.63 17.24
CA ALA A 232 -23.80 -3.96 18.61
C ALA A 232 -24.07 -2.78 19.58
N MET A 233 -23.75 -1.54 19.18
CA MET A 233 -24.04 -0.34 19.96
C MET A 233 -25.53 -0.22 20.30
N ILE A 234 -26.40 -0.34 19.29
CA ILE A 234 -27.84 -0.19 19.45
C ILE A 234 -28.37 -1.27 20.40
N THR A 235 -27.90 -2.51 20.26
CA THR A 235 -28.33 -3.62 21.11
C THR A 235 -27.87 -3.44 22.56
N LEU A 236 -26.64 -2.97 22.78
CA LEU A 236 -26.10 -2.70 24.12
C LEU A 236 -26.77 -1.49 24.78
N MET A 237 -27.03 -0.43 24.01
CA MET A 237 -27.76 0.75 24.49
C MET A 237 -29.21 0.41 24.86
N LEU A 238 -29.88 -0.45 24.08
CA LEU A 238 -31.20 -0.96 24.44
C LEU A 238 -31.14 -1.80 25.72
N THR A 239 -30.09 -2.61 25.88
CA THR A 239 -29.85 -3.39 27.10
C THR A 239 -29.69 -2.47 28.32
N ASP A 240 -29.00 -1.34 28.19
CA ASP A 240 -28.88 -0.33 29.25
C ASP A 240 -30.22 0.27 29.67
N VAL A 241 -31.08 0.60 28.69
CA VAL A 241 -32.42 1.12 28.98
C VAL A 241 -33.25 0.07 29.73
N LEU A 242 -33.19 -1.20 29.31
CA LEU A 242 -33.91 -2.29 29.98
C LEU A 242 -33.41 -2.52 31.41
N LEU A 243 -32.10 -2.52 31.63
CA LEU A 243 -31.50 -2.64 32.96
C LEU A 243 -31.84 -1.44 33.85
N GLY A 244 -31.89 -0.23 33.29
CA GLY A 244 -32.34 0.98 33.99
C GLY A 244 -33.79 0.87 34.47
N ILE A 245 -34.68 0.30 33.65
CA ILE A 245 -36.07 0.02 34.05
C ILE A 245 -36.13 -1.02 35.18
N ILE A 246 -35.32 -2.09 35.09
CA ILE A 246 -35.22 -3.12 36.14
C ILE A 246 -34.73 -2.50 37.46
N ASN A 247 -33.75 -1.58 37.42
CA ASN A 247 -33.24 -0.90 38.60
C ASN A 247 -34.35 -0.14 39.35
N ARG A 248 -35.32 0.42 38.62
CA ARG A 248 -36.49 1.08 39.21
C ARG A 248 -37.46 0.08 39.87
N GLY A 249 -37.62 -1.11 39.29
CA GLY A 249 -38.54 -2.14 39.80
C GLY A 249 -37.97 -2.96 40.97
N ALA A 250 -36.65 -3.15 41.02
CA ALA A 250 -35.96 -3.93 42.04
C ALA A 250 -34.64 -3.24 42.47
N PRO A 251 -34.69 -2.13 43.22
CA PRO A 251 -33.50 -1.32 43.57
C PRO A 251 -32.52 -2.04 44.51
N GLN A 252 -32.93 -3.16 45.11
CA GLN A 252 -32.08 -4.02 45.94
C GLN A 252 -31.09 -4.87 45.12
N VAL A 253 -31.25 -4.94 43.79
CA VAL A 253 -30.34 -5.67 42.91
C VAL A 253 -29.19 -4.74 42.49
N ASN A 254 -27.95 -5.23 42.57
CA ASN A 254 -26.81 -4.53 41.99
C ASN A 254 -26.85 -4.61 40.45
N VAL A 255 -27.60 -3.69 39.84
CA VAL A 255 -27.78 -3.64 38.38
C VAL A 255 -26.47 -3.37 37.65
N PHE A 256 -25.50 -2.69 38.27
CA PHE A 256 -24.19 -2.49 37.68
C PHE A 256 -23.44 -3.82 37.48
N ALA A 257 -23.34 -4.65 38.52
CA ALA A 257 -22.71 -5.96 38.42
C ALA A 257 -23.46 -6.89 37.46
N LEU A 258 -24.80 -6.83 37.47
CA LEU A 258 -25.64 -7.60 36.55
C LEU A 258 -25.43 -7.18 35.09
N SER A 259 -25.23 -5.88 34.82
CA SER A 259 -25.02 -5.36 33.48
C SER A 259 -23.76 -5.92 32.82
N GLN A 260 -22.67 -6.09 33.57
CA GLN A 260 -21.41 -6.60 33.05
C GLN A 260 -21.54 -8.07 32.60
N VAL A 261 -22.27 -8.89 33.37
CA VAL A 261 -22.52 -10.30 33.05
C VAL A 261 -23.43 -10.44 31.82
N ILE A 262 -24.44 -9.59 31.69
CA ILE A 262 -25.44 -9.66 30.61
C ILE A 262 -24.91 -9.06 29.30
N LYS A 263 -24.23 -7.91 29.36
CA LYS A 263 -23.76 -7.20 28.16
C LYS A 263 -22.66 -7.94 27.40
N GLY A 264 -21.80 -8.69 28.10
CA GLY A 264 -20.72 -9.47 27.48
C GLY A 264 -21.21 -10.38 26.35
N PRO A 265 -22.06 -11.39 26.63
CA PRO A 265 -22.58 -12.29 25.61
C PRO A 265 -23.46 -11.60 24.58
N ILE A 266 -24.29 -10.62 24.99
CA ILE A 266 -25.17 -9.88 24.06
C ILE A 266 -24.35 -9.09 23.03
N GLY A 267 -23.30 -8.39 23.46
CA GLY A 267 -22.45 -7.61 22.57
C GLY A 267 -21.71 -8.48 21.54
N ILE A 268 -21.22 -9.65 21.97
CA ILE A 268 -20.57 -10.61 21.07
C ILE A 268 -21.60 -11.21 20.10
N ALA A 269 -22.77 -11.62 20.58
CA ALA A 269 -23.82 -12.18 19.73
C ALA A 269 -24.29 -11.18 18.66
N ALA A 270 -24.49 -9.91 19.05
CA ALA A 270 -24.86 -8.84 18.12
C ALA A 270 -23.79 -8.63 17.05
N LEU A 271 -22.50 -8.63 17.43
CA LEU A 271 -21.39 -8.52 16.49
C LEU A 271 -21.34 -9.71 15.52
N MET A 272 -21.49 -10.94 16.02
CA MET A 272 -21.47 -12.15 15.19
C MET A 272 -22.60 -12.17 14.17
N ILE A 273 -23.81 -11.76 14.58
CA ILE A 273 -24.97 -11.66 13.69
C ILE A 273 -24.72 -10.58 12.62
N ALA A 274 -24.11 -9.45 12.99
CA ALA A 274 -23.77 -8.38 12.05
C ALA A 274 -22.66 -8.76 11.05
N LEU A 275 -21.73 -9.64 11.46
CA LEU A 275 -20.64 -10.07 10.61
C LEU A 275 -21.09 -11.01 9.48
N LEU A 276 -22.14 -11.82 9.71
CA LEU A 276 -22.68 -12.76 8.71
C LEU A 276 -23.09 -12.11 7.37
N PRO A 277 -23.95 -11.08 7.34
CA PRO A 277 -24.32 -10.41 6.08
C PRO A 277 -23.11 -9.71 5.44
N THR A 278 -22.21 -9.17 6.26
CA THR A 278 -20.97 -8.52 5.78
C THR A 278 -20.08 -9.54 5.06
N TRP A 279 -19.92 -10.74 5.63
CA TRP A 279 -19.16 -11.83 5.01
C TRP A 279 -19.79 -12.30 3.70
N ASN A 280 -21.11 -12.49 3.66
CA ASN A 280 -21.80 -12.91 2.44
C ASN A 280 -21.62 -11.86 1.33
N TYR A 281 -21.76 -10.57 1.67
CA TYR A 281 -21.51 -9.49 0.72
C TYR A 281 -20.06 -9.51 0.19
N LEU A 282 -19.08 -9.64 1.08
CA LEU A 282 -17.67 -9.71 0.70
C LEU A 282 -17.38 -10.93 -0.21
N ARG A 283 -17.92 -12.09 0.14
CA ARG A 283 -17.75 -13.34 -0.62
C ARG A 283 -18.37 -13.25 -2.01
N ASP A 284 -19.58 -12.71 -2.11
CA ASP A 284 -20.38 -12.80 -3.34
C ASP A 284 -20.07 -11.65 -4.31
N HIS A 285 -19.64 -10.49 -3.81
CA HIS A 285 -19.43 -9.29 -4.62
C HIS A 285 -17.98 -8.77 -4.59
N ALA A 286 -17.35 -8.66 -3.41
CA ALA A 286 -16.04 -8.02 -3.31
C ALA A 286 -14.89 -8.92 -3.80
N ILE A 287 -14.80 -10.15 -3.28
CA ILE A 287 -13.72 -11.09 -3.62
C ILE A 287 -13.72 -11.45 -5.11
N PRO A 288 -14.87 -11.75 -5.77
CA PRO A 288 -14.88 -12.06 -7.19
C PRO A 288 -14.51 -10.84 -8.05
N THR A 289 -14.84 -9.62 -7.62
CA THR A 289 -14.45 -8.40 -8.35
C THR A 289 -12.95 -8.15 -8.28
N ILE A 290 -12.32 -8.44 -7.14
CA ILE A 290 -10.87 -8.32 -6.95
C ILE A 290 -10.14 -9.47 -7.65
N THR A 291 -10.67 -10.69 -7.60
CA THR A 291 -10.04 -11.89 -8.16
C THR A 291 -10.22 -12.00 -9.67
N ASN A 292 -11.39 -11.62 -10.19
CA ASN A 292 -11.69 -11.58 -11.62
C ASN A 292 -11.45 -10.20 -12.24
N GLY A 293 -10.90 -9.25 -11.46
CA GLY A 293 -10.47 -7.94 -11.92
C GLY A 293 -9.29 -8.08 -12.86
N ASP A 294 -9.62 -8.22 -14.15
CA ASP A 294 -8.79 -8.50 -15.32
C ASP A 294 -7.75 -7.40 -15.67
N HIS A 295 -7.22 -6.64 -14.70
CA HIS A 295 -6.50 -5.39 -14.99
C HIS A 295 -5.01 -5.33 -14.64
N SER A 296 -4.46 -6.25 -13.85
CA SER A 296 -3.06 -6.12 -13.41
C SER A 296 -2.09 -7.14 -14.02
N ILE A 297 -2.51 -8.38 -14.33
CA ILE A 297 -1.61 -9.41 -14.89
C ILE A 297 -2.01 -9.89 -16.29
N THR A 298 -3.30 -10.13 -16.54
CA THR A 298 -3.83 -10.51 -17.86
C THR A 298 -3.78 -9.35 -18.86
N ALA A 299 -4.17 -8.13 -18.46
CA ALA A 299 -4.03 -6.95 -19.30
C ALA A 299 -2.57 -6.56 -19.59
N VAL A 300 -1.63 -6.85 -18.67
CA VAL A 300 -0.19 -6.67 -18.90
C VAL A 300 0.34 -7.76 -19.84
N ALA A 301 -0.09 -9.01 -19.68
CA ALA A 301 0.24 -10.09 -20.60
C ALA A 301 -0.34 -9.86 -22.01
N GLU A 302 -1.56 -9.33 -22.10
CA GLU A 302 -2.23 -8.97 -23.35
C GLU A 302 -1.57 -7.75 -24.01
N LYS A 303 -1.19 -6.72 -23.24
CA LYS A 303 -0.38 -5.60 -23.77
C LYS A 303 1.03 -6.02 -24.16
N MET A 304 1.64 -6.98 -23.46
CA MET A 304 2.92 -7.58 -23.86
C MET A 304 2.78 -8.36 -25.18
N GLN A 305 1.73 -9.17 -25.32
CA GLN A 305 1.45 -9.91 -26.55
C GLN A 305 1.07 -8.98 -27.72
N ALA A 306 0.35 -7.89 -27.47
CA ALA A 306 0.00 -6.89 -28.46
C ALA A 306 1.24 -6.11 -28.94
N SER A 307 2.10 -5.68 -28.02
CA SER A 307 3.38 -5.02 -28.34
C SER A 307 4.31 -5.91 -29.17
N ASP A 308 4.42 -7.19 -28.82
CA ASP A 308 5.25 -8.16 -29.55
C ASP A 308 4.66 -8.50 -30.95
N THR A 309 3.34 -8.43 -31.08
CA THR A 309 2.65 -8.60 -32.37
C THR A 309 2.83 -7.38 -33.26
N GLU A 310 2.72 -6.17 -32.73
CA GLU A 310 2.97 -4.92 -33.46
C GLU A 310 4.43 -4.83 -33.94
N ALA A 311 5.39 -5.16 -33.08
CA ALA A 311 6.82 -5.21 -33.45
C ALA A 311 7.10 -6.17 -34.61
N ARG A 312 6.42 -7.33 -34.64
CA ARG A 312 6.53 -8.32 -35.72
C ARG A 312 5.88 -7.86 -37.03
N VAL A 313 4.81 -7.07 -36.96
CA VAL A 313 4.15 -6.50 -38.14
C VAL A 313 5.01 -5.40 -38.77
N VAL A 314 5.60 -4.53 -37.95
CA VAL A 314 6.51 -3.46 -38.40
C VAL A 314 7.75 -4.06 -39.06
N GLN A 315 8.40 -5.06 -38.43
CA GLN A 315 9.56 -5.73 -39.03
C GLN A 315 9.24 -6.44 -40.36
N ARG A 316 8.03 -6.99 -40.52
CA ARG A 316 7.58 -7.57 -41.80
C ARG A 316 7.31 -6.52 -42.87
N GLN A 317 6.86 -5.33 -42.50
CA GLN A 317 6.67 -4.23 -43.44
C GLN A 317 8.01 -3.67 -43.92
N GLU A 318 8.95 -3.44 -43.00
CA GLU A 318 10.30 -2.97 -43.34
C GLU A 318 11.07 -3.99 -44.20
N ALA A 319 10.92 -5.29 -43.94
CA ALA A 319 11.51 -6.34 -44.78
C ALA A 319 10.96 -6.31 -46.22
N LYS A 320 9.65 -6.12 -46.38
CA LYS A 320 9.01 -5.99 -47.71
C LYS A 320 9.43 -4.72 -48.45
N GLU A 321 9.63 -3.61 -47.74
CA GLU A 321 10.13 -2.37 -48.35
C GLU A 321 11.58 -2.50 -48.82
N ARG A 322 12.43 -3.19 -48.05
CA ARG A 322 13.82 -3.48 -48.46
C ARG A 322 13.91 -4.39 -49.69
N GLU A 323 13.05 -5.41 -49.78
CA GLU A 323 12.95 -6.24 -50.99
C GLU A 323 12.48 -5.41 -52.21
N LYS A 324 11.54 -4.48 -52.01
CA LYS A 324 11.02 -3.61 -53.08
C LYS A 324 12.07 -2.59 -53.57
N GLN A 325 12.96 -2.14 -52.69
CA GLN A 325 14.08 -1.27 -53.05
C GLN A 325 15.21 -2.02 -53.76
N GLN A 326 15.42 -3.31 -53.48
CA GLN A 326 16.40 -4.15 -54.19
C GLN A 326 15.93 -4.64 -55.57
N GLN A 327 14.62 -4.62 -55.86
CA GLN A 327 14.06 -5.02 -57.16
C GLN A 327 13.92 -3.88 -58.18
N LEU A 328 14.34 -2.65 -57.87
CA LEU A 328 14.42 -1.58 -58.87
C LEU A 328 15.69 -1.78 -59.72
N PRO A 329 15.59 -2.15 -61.01
CA PRO A 329 16.76 -2.30 -61.86
C PRO A 329 17.40 -0.93 -62.10
N GLY A 330 18.71 -0.85 -61.95
CA GLY A 330 19.47 0.31 -62.38
C GLY A 330 19.27 0.53 -63.87
N SER A 331 18.55 1.59 -64.26
CA SER A 331 18.82 2.26 -65.52
C SER A 331 19.83 3.37 -65.25
N ALA A 332 21.07 3.05 -65.57
CA ALA A 332 22.13 4.02 -65.76
C ALA A 332 21.71 5.10 -66.77
N GLY A 333 22.21 6.31 -66.54
CA GLY A 333 23.12 6.99 -67.46
C GLY A 333 22.66 7.32 -68.87
N GLU A 334 22.95 8.58 -69.24
CA GLU A 334 23.17 9.08 -70.60
C GLU A 334 21.91 9.30 -71.44
N VAL A 335 21.65 10.55 -71.84
CA VAL A 335 22.05 11.10 -73.14
C VAL A 335 21.58 12.57 -73.22
N SER A 336 22.56 13.43 -73.54
CA SER A 336 22.52 14.84 -74.03
C SER A 336 21.90 15.95 -73.18
#